data_AF-A0A9D5VY94-F1
#
_entry.id   AF-A0A9D5VY94-F1
#
_cell.length_a   1.000
_cell.length_b   1.000
_cell.length_c   1.000
_cell.angle_alpha   90.00
_cell.angle_beta   90.00
_cell.angle_gamma   90.00
#
_symmetry.space_group_name_H-M   'P 1'
#
loop_
_entity.id
_entity.type
_entity.pdbx_description
1 polymer ?
#
loop_
_entity_poly.entity_id
_entity_poly.type
_entity_poly.pdbx_seq_one_letter_code
_entity_poly.pdbx_strand_id
1 'polypeptide(L)'
;LLEIQPNAYLNQTINALLVRDVVTGLIKAVAFGISITTVGVYQGFKVTAGAEEVGMRTTASVVSSIFMIILLDLFFTVLFYFLT
;
A
#
# COMPACT_ATOMS: atom_id res chain seq x y z
N LEU A 1 -1.69 7.00 35.02
CA LEU A 1 -0.43 6.96 34.23
C LEU A 1 -0.67 7.23 32.73
N LEU A 2 -1.48 8.24 32.41
CA LEU A 2 -1.37 9.16 31.27
C LEU A 2 -2.61 10.06 31.42
N GLU A 3 -2.49 11.15 32.19
CA GLU A 3 -3.56 12.11 32.48
C GLU A 3 -3.88 13.01 31.27
N ILE A 4 -3.91 12.44 30.07
CA ILE A 4 -4.21 13.20 28.86
C ILE A 4 -5.73 13.31 28.77
N GLN A 5 -6.25 14.53 28.82
CA GLN A 5 -7.66 14.77 28.53
C GLN A 5 -7.96 14.26 27.11
N PRO A 6 -8.94 13.35 26.90
CA PRO A 6 -9.25 12.81 25.58
C PRO A 6 -9.52 13.89 24.53
N ASN A 7 -10.11 15.00 24.97
CA ASN A 7 -10.39 16.16 24.13
C ASN A 7 -9.11 16.86 23.64
N ALA A 8 -8.08 16.96 24.48
CA ALA A 8 -6.79 17.53 24.09
C ALA A 8 -6.08 16.62 23.08
N TYR A 9 -6.12 15.31 23.27
CA TYR A 9 -5.53 14.35 22.34
C TYR A 9 -6.20 14.40 20.94
N LEU A 10 -7.53 14.45 20.89
CA LEU A 10 -8.28 14.55 19.64
C LEU A 10 -7.99 15.86 18.90
N ASN A 11 -7.98 16.99 19.61
CA ASN A 11 -7.67 18.29 19.01
C ASN A 11 -6.25 18.33 18.43
N GLN A 12 -5.27 17.78 19.13
CA GLN A 12 -3.89 17.72 18.63
C GLN A 12 -3.76 16.78 17.44
N THR A 13 -4.47 15.66 17.43
CA THR A 13 -4.49 14.73 16.29
C THR A 13 -5.08 15.38 15.04
N ILE A 14 -6.22 16.08 15.17
CA ILE A 14 -6.86 16.76 14.04
C ILE A 14 -5.99 17.92 13.54
N ASN A 15 -5.37 18.70 14.44
CA ASN A 15 -4.46 19.78 14.05
C ASN A 15 -3.18 19.28 13.38
N ALA A 16 -2.69 18.08 13.75
CA ALA A 16 -1.53 17.46 13.12
C ALA A 16 -1.86 16.83 11.77
N LEU A 17 -3.12 16.44 11.54
CA LEU A 17 -3.56 15.83 10.29
C LEU A 17 -3.73 16.92 9.21
N LEU A 18 -2.79 16.99 8.27
CA LEU A 18 -2.95 17.88 7.13
C LEU A 18 -3.84 17.20 6.09
N VAL A 19 -4.69 17.97 5.41
CA VAL A 19 -5.50 17.47 4.28
C VAL A 19 -4.62 16.78 3.23
N ARG A 20 -3.37 17.24 3.09
CA ARG A 20 -2.35 16.64 2.24
C ARG A 20 -2.01 15.19 2.61
N ASP A 21 -1.95 14.84 3.89
CA ASP A 21 -1.63 13.48 4.33
C ASP A 21 -2.71 12.50 3.90
N VAL A 22 -3.97 12.95 3.98
CA VAL A 22 -5.13 12.18 3.51
C VAL A 22 -5.09 11.98 1.99
N VAL A 23 -4.84 13.04 1.23
CA VAL A 23 -4.80 12.98 -0.24
C VAL A 23 -3.64 12.12 -0.74
N THR A 24 -2.45 12.28 -0.17
CA THR A 24 -1.28 11.46 -0.55
C THR A 24 -1.47 9.99 -0.19
N GLY A 25 -2.10 9.70 0.96
CA GLY A 25 -2.49 8.34 1.35
C GLY A 25 -3.50 7.70 0.37
N LEU A 26 -4.51 8.45 -0.07
CA LEU A 26 -5.49 7.98 -1.06
C LEU A 26 -4.84 7.65 -2.42
N ILE A 27 -3.93 8.51 -2.88
CA ILE A 27 -3.19 8.27 -4.13
C ILE A 27 -2.35 6.99 -4.03
N LYS A 28 -1.61 6.81 -2.92
CA LYS A 28 -0.85 5.57 -2.66
C LYS A 28 -1.74 4.33 -2.66
N ALA A 29 -2.90 4.41 -2.00
CA ALA A 29 -3.84 3.28 -1.91
C ALA A 29 -4.32 2.82 -3.29
N VAL A 30 -4.68 3.75 -4.18
CA VAL A 30 -5.08 3.42 -5.57
C VAL A 30 -3.93 2.79 -6.34
N ALA A 31 -2.72 3.32 -6.21
CA ALA A 31 -1.54 2.78 -6.90
C ALA A 31 -1.20 1.34 -6.44
N PHE A 32 -1.32 1.05 -5.14
CA PHE A 32 -1.14 -0.30 -4.62
C PHE A 32 -2.20 -1.26 -5.16
N GLY A 33 -3.47 -0.84 -5.20
CA GLY A 33 -4.56 -1.63 -5.76
C GLY A 33 -4.28 -2.05 -7.22
N ILE A 34 -3.93 -1.09 -8.08
CA ILE A 34 -3.59 -1.36 -9.49
C ILE A 34 -2.43 -2.35 -9.61
N SER A 35 -1.42 -2.20 -8.76
CA SER A 35 -0.22 -3.04 -8.79
C SER A 35 -0.51 -4.47 -8.37
N ILE A 36 -1.27 -4.67 -7.30
CA ILE A 36 -1.70 -5.99 -6.83
C ILE A 36 -2.54 -6.68 -7.90
N THR A 37 -3.52 -5.99 -8.48
CA THR A 37 -4.36 -6.56 -9.55
C THR A 37 -3.52 -6.96 -10.76
N THR A 38 -2.58 -6.11 -11.19
CA THR A 38 -1.72 -6.39 -12.34
C THR A 38 -0.84 -7.62 -12.11
N VAL A 39 -0.19 -7.72 -10.94
CA VAL A 39 0.65 -8.89 -10.60
C VAL A 39 -0.20 -10.15 -10.45
N GLY A 40 -1.37 -10.04 -9.82
CA GLY A 40 -2.30 -11.15 -9.63
C GLY A 40 -2.80 -11.72 -10.95
N VAL A 41 -3.27 -10.87 -11.85
CA VAL A 41 -3.76 -11.29 -13.18
C VAL A 41 -2.62 -11.84 -14.04
N TYR A 42 -1.42 -11.24 -13.97
CA TYR A 42 -0.25 -11.71 -14.70
C TYR A 42 0.18 -13.13 -14.30
N GLN A 43 0.21 -13.42 -12.99
CA GLN A 43 0.54 -14.77 -12.53
C GLN A 43 -0.59 -15.77 -12.77
N GLY A 44 -1.85 -15.31 -12.72
CA GLY A 44 -3.02 -16.12 -13.08
C GLY A 44 -2.99 -16.59 -14.53
N PHE A 45 -2.62 -15.72 -15.48
CA PHE A 45 -2.51 -16.10 -16.90
C PHE A 45 -1.35 -17.05 -17.22
N LYS A 46 -0.37 -17.19 -16.32
CA LYS A 46 0.78 -18.08 -16.50
C LYS A 46 0.55 -19.50 -16.03
N VAL A 47 -0.61 -19.79 -15.42
CA VAL A 47 -0.95 -21.15 -14.99
C VAL A 47 -1.22 -21.99 -16.24
N THR A 48 -0.49 -23.08 -16.42
CA THR A 48 -0.55 -23.91 -17.62
C THR A 48 -1.40 -25.16 -17.40
N ALA A 49 -1.19 -25.92 -16.32
CA ALA A 49 -2.10 -26.98 -15.87
C ALA A 49 -1.68 -27.56 -14.51
N GLY A 50 -2.66 -27.71 -13.60
CA GLY A 50 -2.52 -28.52 -12.37
C GLY A 50 -2.72 -27.74 -11.07
N ALA A 51 -3.29 -28.39 -10.06
CA ALA A 51 -3.57 -27.79 -8.76
C ALA A 51 -2.27 -27.37 -8.01
N GLU A 52 -1.17 -28.10 -8.22
CA GLU A 52 0.13 -27.78 -7.66
C GLU A 52 0.71 -26.48 -8.25
N GLU A 53 0.54 -26.27 -9.56
CA GLU A 53 1.03 -25.06 -10.23
C GLU A 53 0.27 -23.82 -9.74
N VAL A 54 -1.04 -23.92 -9.49
CA VAL A 54 -1.86 -22.82 -8.96
C VAL A 54 -1.34 -22.34 -7.61
N GLY A 55 -0.99 -23.26 -6.70
CA GLY A 55 -0.41 -22.92 -5.40
C GLY A 55 0.94 -22.20 -5.55
N MET A 56 1.83 -22.75 -6.38
CA MET A 56 3.15 -22.16 -6.64
C MET A 56 3.05 -20.74 -7.24
N ARG A 57 2.15 -20.54 -8.23
CA ARG A 57 1.93 -19.23 -8.87
C ARG A 57 1.29 -18.22 -7.92
N THR A 58 0.39 -18.68 -7.05
CA THR A 58 -0.23 -17.83 -6.02
C THR A 58 0.80 -17.31 -5.03
N THR A 59 1.68 -18.16 -4.51
CA THR A 59 2.76 -17.74 -3.60
C THR A 59 3.73 -16.78 -4.29
N ALA A 60 4.11 -17.06 -5.54
CA ALA A 60 4.96 -16.17 -6.33
C ALA A 60 4.28 -14.81 -6.59
N SER A 61 2.97 -14.78 -6.77
CA SER A 61 2.16 -13.56 -6.91
C SER A 61 2.20 -12.69 -5.65
N VAL A 62 1.99 -13.29 -4.47
CA VAL A 62 2.03 -12.58 -3.19
C VAL A 62 3.42 -11.98 -2.94
N VAL A 63 4.49 -12.75 -3.13
CA VAL A 63 5.85 -12.24 -2.92
C VAL A 63 6.18 -11.11 -3.90
N SER A 64 5.86 -11.28 -5.18
CA SER A 64 6.11 -10.27 -6.21
C SER A 64 5.31 -8.98 -5.98
N SER A 65 4.06 -9.10 -5.54
CA SER A 65 3.22 -7.93 -5.26
C SER A 65 3.70 -7.15 -4.04
N ILE A 66 4.10 -7.82 -2.95
CA ILE A 66 4.68 -7.17 -1.77
C ILE A 66 5.95 -6.39 -2.15
N PHE A 67 6.84 -7.00 -2.93
CA PHE A 67 8.05 -6.31 -3.41
C PHE A 67 7.71 -5.07 -4.24
N MET A 68 6.73 -5.18 -5.15
CA MET A 68 6.28 -4.06 -5.98
C MET A 68 5.68 -2.93 -5.14
N ILE A 69 4.90 -3.25 -4.10
CA ILE A 69 4.32 -2.28 -3.17
C ILE A 69 5.41 -1.53 -2.41
N ILE A 70 6.44 -2.22 -1.91
CA ILE A 70 7.56 -1.58 -1.19
C ILE A 70 8.29 -0.58 -2.11
N LEU A 71 8.57 -0.98 -3.35
CA LEU A 71 9.21 -0.08 -4.33
C LEU A 71 8.35 1.14 -4.65
N LEU A 72 7.04 0.93 -4.85
CA LEU A 72 6.10 2.02 -5.10
C LEU A 72 5.97 2.95 -3.91
N ASP A 73 5.92 2.43 -2.68
CA ASP A 73 5.84 3.26 -1.48
C ASP A 73 7.08 4.14 -1.32
N LEU A 74 8.27 3.59 -1.54
CA LEU A 74 9.51 4.37 -1.55
C LEU A 74 9.49 5.45 -2.64
N PHE A 75 9.06 5.10 -3.85
CA PHE A 75 8.93 6.04 -4.95
C PHE A 75 7.98 7.20 -4.60
N PHE A 76 6.77 6.92 -4.12
CA PHE A 76 5.81 7.96 -3.73
C PHE A 76 6.29 8.77 -2.54
N THR A 77 6.95 8.15 -1.57
CA THR A 77 7.50 8.86 -0.40
C THR A 77 8.57 9.87 -0.83
N VAL A 78 9.51 9.47 -1.68
CA VAL A 78 10.53 10.38 -2.22
C VAL A 78 9.87 11.47 -3.09
N LEU A 79 8.92 11.11 -3.94
CA LEU A 79 8.21 12.06 -4.80
C LEU A 79 7.47 13.13 -3.99
N PHE A 80 6.71 12.74 -2.96
CA PHE A 80 5.99 13.68 -2.10
C PHE A 80 6.92 14.48 -1.18
N TYR A 81 8.05 13.91 -0.77
CA TYR A 81 9.08 14.64 -0.03
C TYR A 81 9.75 15.71 -0.88
N PHE A 82 9.97 15.46 -2.18
CA PHE A 82 10.55 16.45 -3.08
C PHE A 82 9.54 17.52 -3.54
N LEU A 83 8.26 17.16 -3.66
CA LEU A 83 7.19 18.06 -4.12
C LEU A 83 6.72 19.05 -3.04
N THR A 84 7.14 18.91 -1.78
CA THR A 84 6.74 19.80 -0.67
C THR A 84 7.83 19.98 0.34
#